data_AF-A0A9D5K304-F1
#
_entry.id   AF-A0A9D5K304-F1
#
_cell.length_a   1.000
_cell.length_b   1.000
_cell.length_c   1.000
_cell.angle_alpha   90.00
_cell.angle_beta   90.00
_cell.angle_gamma   90.00
#
_symmetry.space_group_name_H-M   'P 1'
#
loop_
_entity.id
_entity.type
_entity.pdbx_description
1 polymer ?
#
loop_
_entity_poly.entity_id
_entity_poly.type
_entity_poly.pdbx_seq_one_letter_code
_entity_poly.pdbx_strand_id
1 'polypeptide(L)'
;MSSNRAAKCTFFVVILTACVSPLKAHGLRTRSLDGNGVGLEVVYESGQPLVDAEVKLYSPGHQEEPVLRIRTDRNGRFMFVPDRSGTWVAVVRDGSGHGVRYDFDVDDAMRLVGRQSTGASLIASNIVAAACVIWGFVGTAFFFRRRSA
;
A
#
# COMPACT_ATOMS: atom_id res chain seq x y z
N MET A 1 20.93 46.05 51.89
CA MET A 1 20.68 45.60 50.50
C MET A 1 20.31 44.10 50.46
N SER A 2 19.14 43.69 50.98
CA SER A 2 18.76 42.26 51.06
C SER A 2 17.30 41.94 50.67
N SER A 3 16.39 42.92 50.63
CA SER A 3 14.95 42.68 50.43
C SER A 3 14.52 42.30 48.99
N ASN A 4 15.26 42.72 47.96
CA ASN A 4 14.81 42.60 46.56
C ASN A 4 15.03 41.24 45.88
N ARG A 5 15.79 40.31 46.48
CA ARG A 5 16.07 39.01 45.85
C ARG A 5 14.98 37.98 46.13
N ALA A 6 14.47 37.92 47.36
CA ALA A 6 13.39 37.03 47.76
C ALA A 6 12.07 37.36 47.04
N ALA A 7 11.69 38.64 47.00
CA ALA A 7 10.47 39.08 46.31
C ALA A 7 10.51 38.79 44.80
N LYS A 8 11.67 38.94 44.16
CA LYS A 8 11.87 38.59 42.74
C LYS A 8 11.79 37.08 42.51
N CYS A 9 12.35 36.26 43.39
CA CYS A 9 12.22 34.80 43.32
C CYS A 9 10.77 34.34 43.48
N THR A 10 10.04 34.88 44.46
CA THR A 10 8.62 34.53 44.68
C THR A 10 7.76 34.95 43.49
N PHE A 11 7.97 36.16 42.95
CA PHE A 11 7.23 36.64 41.78
C PHE A 11 7.52 35.80 40.51
N PHE A 12 8.78 35.39 40.32
CA PHE A 12 9.19 34.55 39.20
C PHE A 12 8.60 33.13 39.29
N VAL A 13 8.53 32.55 40.50
CA VAL A 13 7.90 31.25 40.73
C VAL A 13 6.39 31.29 40.46
N VAL A 14 5.70 32.35 40.90
CA VAL A 14 4.25 32.54 40.65
C VAL A 14 3.94 32.64 39.16
N ILE A 15 4.76 33.36 38.38
CA ILE A 15 4.61 33.48 36.93
C ILE A 15 4.85 32.13 36.21
N LEU A 16 5.82 31.33 36.67
CA LEU A 16 6.07 30.00 36.12
C LEU A 16 4.91 29.02 36.35
N THR A 17 4.25 29.08 37.51
CA THR A 17 3.06 28.26 37.79
C THR A 17 1.77 28.74 37.11
N ALA A 18 1.65 30.03 36.81
CA ALA A 18 0.47 30.59 36.15
C ALA A 18 0.39 30.28 34.63
N CYS A 19 1.47 29.74 34.04
CA CYS A 19 1.57 29.43 32.62
C CYS A 19 1.33 27.93 32.32
N VAL A 20 0.65 27.19 33.21
CA VAL A 20 0.27 25.79 32.97
C VAL A 20 -1.09 25.76 32.27
N SER A 21 -1.10 26.04 30.96
CA SER A 21 -2.27 25.78 30.13
C SER A 21 -2.51 24.27 30.04
N PRO A 22 -3.74 23.76 30.20
CA PRO A 22 -4.01 22.35 30.00
C PRO A 22 -3.72 21.99 28.53
N LEU A 23 -2.62 21.29 28.30
CA LEU A 23 -2.32 20.67 27.01
C LEU A 23 -3.46 19.69 26.69
N LYS A 24 -4.26 20.01 25.67
CA LYS A 24 -5.26 19.09 25.11
C LYS A 24 -4.54 17.94 24.40
N ALA A 25 -4.01 17.00 25.18
CA ALA A 25 -3.66 15.69 24.67
C ALA A 25 -4.95 15.05 24.13
N HIS A 26 -4.97 14.75 22.82
CA HIS A 26 -6.13 14.13 22.21
C HIS A 26 -6.25 12.71 22.78
N GLY A 27 -7.33 12.43 23.50
CA GLY A 27 -7.63 11.07 23.96
C GLY A 27 -8.02 10.19 22.78
N LEU A 28 -7.50 8.98 22.73
CA LEU A 28 -7.93 7.96 21.77
C LEU A 28 -9.04 7.11 22.39
N ARG A 29 -10.05 6.74 21.60
CA ARG A 29 -11.06 5.74 21.98
C ARG A 29 -10.95 4.57 21.02
N THR A 30 -10.87 3.37 21.57
CA THR A 30 -10.89 2.12 20.82
C THR A 30 -12.24 1.45 20.97
N ARG A 31 -12.72 0.83 19.90
CA ARG A 31 -13.88 -0.06 19.90
C ARG A 31 -13.53 -1.29 19.06
N SER A 32 -13.83 -2.47 19.57
CA SER A 32 -13.73 -3.70 18.80
C SER A 32 -14.83 -3.74 17.74
N LEU A 33 -14.45 -4.16 16.53
CA LEU A 33 -15.40 -4.48 15.47
C LEU A 33 -15.58 -5.99 15.44
N ASP A 34 -16.81 -6.44 15.60
CA ASP A 34 -17.19 -7.84 15.40
C ASP A 34 -17.67 -7.99 13.95
N GLY A 35 -17.09 -8.93 13.20
CA GLY A 35 -17.45 -9.12 11.79
C GLY A 35 -16.47 -10.00 11.02
N ASN A 36 -16.81 -10.28 9.76
CA ASN A 36 -15.93 -10.97 8.82
C ASN A 36 -15.11 -9.93 8.05
N GLY A 37 -13.79 -10.10 7.98
CA GLY A 37 -12.96 -9.39 6.99
C GLY A 37 -12.58 -10.31 5.85
N VAL A 38 -12.12 -9.71 4.76
CA VAL A 38 -11.55 -10.42 3.62
C VAL A 38 -10.06 -10.52 3.83
N GLY A 39 -9.57 -11.76 3.96
CA GLY A 39 -8.16 -12.09 4.08
C GLY A 39 -7.63 -12.75 2.81
N LEU A 40 -6.45 -12.32 2.37
CA LEU A 40 -5.78 -12.87 1.19
C LEU A 40 -4.33 -13.21 1.55
N GLU A 41 -3.84 -14.30 0.96
CA GLU A 41 -2.45 -14.74 1.06
C GLU A 41 -1.78 -14.59 -0.31
N VAL A 42 -0.58 -14.02 -0.31
CA VAL A 42 0.20 -13.75 -1.51
C VAL A 42 1.54 -14.46 -1.37
N VAL A 43 1.84 -15.32 -2.34
CA VAL A 43 3.06 -16.12 -2.39
C VAL A 43 3.70 -15.96 -3.77
N TYR A 44 5.02 -16.10 -3.83
CA TYR A 44 5.74 -16.31 -5.08
C TYR A 44 5.37 -17.67 -5.68
N GLU A 45 5.66 -17.88 -6.97
CA GLU A 45 5.48 -19.19 -7.62
C GLU A 45 6.27 -20.31 -6.94
N SER A 46 7.39 -19.97 -6.27
CA SER A 46 8.15 -20.90 -5.44
C SER A 46 7.42 -21.36 -4.17
N GLY A 47 6.26 -20.78 -3.86
CA GLY A 47 5.50 -20.99 -2.62
C GLY A 47 5.99 -20.16 -1.44
N GLN A 48 7.04 -19.36 -1.59
CA GLN A 48 7.55 -18.48 -0.53
C GLN A 48 6.57 -17.34 -0.26
N PRO A 49 6.29 -16.99 1.00
CA PRO A 49 5.46 -15.85 1.35
C PRO A 49 6.02 -14.53 0.81
N LEU A 50 5.13 -13.71 0.26
CA LEU A 50 5.50 -12.37 -0.18
C LEU A 50 5.45 -11.41 1.01
N VAL A 51 6.53 -11.34 1.78
CA VAL A 51 6.60 -10.56 3.02
C VAL A 51 6.82 -9.07 2.75
N ASP A 52 6.13 -8.22 3.52
CA ASP A 52 6.32 -6.77 3.49
C ASP A 52 6.14 -6.15 2.08
N ALA A 53 5.22 -6.70 1.28
CA ALA A 53 4.87 -6.15 -0.03
C ALA A 53 3.77 -5.09 0.08
N GLU A 54 3.84 -4.05 -0.74
CA GLU A 54 2.79 -3.03 -0.82
C GLU A 54 1.54 -3.62 -1.47
N VAL A 55 0.40 -3.47 -0.81
CA VAL A 55 -0.92 -3.83 -1.33
C VAL A 55 -1.75 -2.56 -1.47
N LYS A 56 -2.28 -2.32 -2.66
CA LYS A 56 -3.24 -1.25 -2.98
C LYS A 56 -4.59 -1.87 -3.26
N LEU A 57 -5.60 -1.47 -2.49
CA LEU A 57 -6.97 -1.94 -2.66
C LEU A 57 -7.80 -0.85 -3.33
N TYR A 58 -8.59 -1.25 -4.31
CA TYR A 58 -9.51 -0.40 -5.05
C TYR A 58 -10.92 -0.94 -4.89
N SER A 59 -11.85 -0.04 -4.56
CA SER A 59 -13.25 -0.40 -4.34
C SER A 59 -14.02 -0.56 -5.66
N PRO A 60 -15.13 -1.31 -5.66
CA PRO A 60 -16.04 -1.39 -6.80
C PRO A 60 -16.42 0.00 -7.31
N GLY A 61 -16.35 0.23 -8.63
CA GLY A 61 -16.72 1.50 -9.26
C GLY A 61 -15.73 2.67 -9.11
N HIS A 62 -14.64 2.51 -8.35
CA HIS A 62 -13.58 3.52 -8.21
C HIS A 62 -12.19 2.85 -8.26
N GLN A 63 -11.59 2.81 -9.46
CA GLN A 63 -10.28 2.17 -9.70
C GLN A 63 -9.14 3.16 -9.99
N GLU A 64 -9.39 4.47 -9.95
CA GLU A 64 -8.38 5.50 -10.23
C GLU A 64 -7.42 5.68 -9.05
N GLU A 65 -7.94 5.67 -7.83
CA GLU A 65 -7.18 5.83 -6.59
C GLU A 65 -7.46 4.69 -5.61
N PRO A 66 -6.43 4.19 -4.90
CA PRO A 66 -6.62 3.13 -3.92
C PRO A 66 -7.28 3.68 -2.66
N VAL A 67 -8.35 3.02 -2.22
CA VAL A 67 -9.06 3.34 -0.98
C VAL A 67 -8.28 2.91 0.26
N LEU A 68 -7.37 1.94 0.11
CA LEU A 68 -6.54 1.44 1.20
C LEU A 68 -5.15 1.02 0.68
N ARG A 69 -4.12 1.37 1.46
CA ARG A 69 -2.73 0.95 1.26
C ARG A 69 -2.25 0.23 2.52
N ILE A 70 -1.85 -1.02 2.37
CA ILE A 70 -1.37 -1.87 3.46
C ILE A 70 -0.14 -2.64 3.01
N ARG A 71 0.50 -3.34 3.95
CA ARG A 71 1.62 -4.24 3.67
C ARG A 71 1.27 -5.65 4.11
N THR A 72 1.77 -6.64 3.38
CA THR A 72 1.63 -8.05 3.78
C THR A 72 2.44 -8.34 5.04
N ASP A 73 1.93 -9.25 5.87
CA ASP A 73 2.61 -9.71 7.07
C ASP A 73 3.76 -10.69 6.76
N ARG A 74 4.39 -11.22 7.80
CA ARG A 74 5.47 -12.23 7.70
C ARG A 74 5.07 -13.55 7.03
N ASN A 75 3.77 -13.80 6.87
CA ASN A 75 3.23 -14.96 6.19
C ASN A 75 2.69 -14.60 4.80
N GLY A 76 2.96 -13.39 4.29
CA GLY A 76 2.47 -12.93 2.99
C GLY A 76 0.98 -12.61 2.99
N ARG A 77 0.38 -12.36 4.17
CA ARG A 77 -1.07 -12.18 4.31
C ARG A 77 -1.43 -10.73 4.54
N PHE A 78 -2.62 -10.35 4.10
CA PHE A 78 -3.25 -9.11 4.51
C PHE A 78 -4.75 -9.33 4.72
N MET A 79 -5.37 -8.46 5.50
CA MET A 79 -6.81 -8.50 5.76
C MET A 79 -7.37 -7.08 5.78
N PHE A 80 -8.57 -6.92 5.25
CA PHE A 80 -9.32 -5.68 5.31
C PHE A 80 -10.81 -5.97 5.50
N VAL A 81 -11.57 -4.96 5.91
CA VAL A 81 -13.02 -5.05 6.04
C VAL A 81 -13.63 -4.25 4.88
N PRO A 82 -14.27 -4.91 3.90
CA PRO A 82 -14.92 -4.20 2.80
C PRO A 82 -16.16 -3.45 3.32
N ASP A 83 -16.46 -2.32 2.68
CA ASP A 83 -17.60 -1.44 3.01
C ASP A 83 -18.75 -1.55 2.00
N ARG A 84 -18.55 -2.29 0.91
CA ARG A 84 -19.55 -2.50 -0.15
C ARG A 84 -19.31 -3.78 -0.96
N SER A 85 -20.40 -4.30 -1.51
CA SER A 85 -20.38 -5.44 -2.43
C SER A 85 -19.92 -5.04 -3.82
N GLY A 86 -19.50 -6.04 -4.60
CA GLY A 86 -19.00 -5.91 -5.97
C GLY A 86 -17.53 -6.31 -6.12
N THR A 87 -16.96 -6.03 -7.29
CA THR A 87 -15.60 -6.40 -7.65
C THR A 87 -14.57 -5.44 -7.05
N TRP A 88 -13.79 -5.95 -6.11
CA TRP A 88 -12.62 -5.31 -5.54
C TRP A 88 -11.36 -5.71 -6.29
N VAL A 89 -10.36 -4.85 -6.24
CA VAL A 89 -9.07 -5.11 -6.88
C VAL A 89 -7.95 -4.91 -5.88
N ALA A 90 -7.11 -5.92 -5.73
CA ALA A 90 -5.85 -5.85 -5.01
C ALA A 90 -4.69 -5.80 -6.00
N VAL A 91 -3.88 -4.75 -5.95
CA VAL A 91 -2.60 -4.67 -6.66
C VAL A 91 -1.49 -4.82 -5.64
N VAL A 92 -0.73 -5.90 -5.73
CA VAL A 92 0.36 -6.24 -4.81
C VAL A 92 1.70 -6.06 -5.52
N ARG A 93 2.66 -5.39 -4.88
CA ARG A 93 4.01 -5.16 -5.42
C ARG A 93 5.09 -5.34 -4.37
N ASP A 94 6.19 -5.97 -4.78
CA ASP A 94 7.30 -6.29 -3.89
C ASP A 94 8.46 -5.27 -3.93
N GLY A 95 8.31 -4.21 -4.73
CA GLY A 95 9.32 -3.16 -4.90
C GLY A 95 10.48 -3.51 -5.85
N SER A 96 10.65 -4.78 -6.23
CA SER A 96 11.66 -5.23 -7.20
C SER A 96 11.14 -5.24 -8.65
N GLY A 97 9.85 -4.95 -8.83
CA GLY A 97 9.17 -4.97 -10.13
C GLY A 97 8.22 -6.15 -10.29
N HIS A 98 8.26 -7.14 -9.39
CA HIS A 98 7.24 -8.19 -9.35
C HIS A 98 5.96 -7.64 -8.71
N GLY A 99 4.85 -8.08 -9.27
CA GLY A 99 3.54 -7.74 -8.75
C GLY A 99 2.43 -8.49 -9.44
N VAL A 100 1.29 -8.53 -8.76
CA VAL A 100 0.09 -9.18 -9.25
C VAL A 100 -1.09 -8.24 -9.05
N ARG A 101 -1.99 -8.23 -10.03
CA ARG A 101 -3.33 -7.69 -9.88
C ARG A 101 -4.28 -8.85 -9.66
N TYR A 102 -5.09 -8.76 -8.62
CA TYR A 102 -6.06 -9.78 -8.23
C TYR A 102 -7.43 -9.13 -8.05
N ASP A 103 -8.37 -9.51 -8.91
CA ASP A 103 -9.75 -9.03 -8.91
C ASP A 103 -10.60 -10.09 -8.19
N PHE A 104 -11.45 -9.66 -7.25
CA PHE A 104 -12.28 -10.57 -6.45
C PHE A 104 -13.60 -9.93 -6.07
N ASP A 105 -14.64 -10.76 -5.94
CA ASP A 105 -15.98 -10.27 -5.63
C ASP A 105 -16.30 -10.38 -4.14
N VAL A 106 -17.01 -9.38 -3.64
CA VAL A 106 -17.56 -9.34 -2.28
C VAL A 106 -19.09 -9.31 -2.38
N ASP A 107 -19.78 -10.18 -1.65
CA ASP A 107 -21.25 -10.21 -1.59
C ASP A 107 -21.83 -9.10 -0.69
N ASP A 108 -23.16 -9.02 -0.67
CA ASP A 108 -23.90 -8.10 0.19
C ASP A 108 -23.72 -8.38 1.69
N ALA A 109 -23.22 -9.56 2.06
CA ALA A 109 -22.84 -9.91 3.43
C ALA A 109 -21.38 -9.55 3.76
N MET A 110 -20.69 -8.83 2.87
CA MET A 110 -19.28 -8.42 2.99
C MET A 110 -18.31 -9.61 3.06
N ARG A 111 -18.65 -10.70 2.38
CA ARG A 111 -17.85 -11.93 2.33
C ARG A 111 -17.29 -12.11 0.93
N LEU A 112 -16.10 -12.70 0.86
CA LEU A 112 -15.46 -13.06 -0.39
C LEU A 112 -16.30 -14.13 -1.13
N VAL A 113 -16.64 -13.87 -2.38
CA VAL A 113 -17.41 -14.78 -3.25
C VAL A 113 -16.50 -15.32 -4.35
N GLY A 114 -16.37 -16.65 -4.39
CA GLY A 114 -15.71 -17.32 -5.51
C GLY A 114 -14.19 -17.12 -5.56
N ARG A 115 -13.49 -18.15 -6.02
CA ARG A 115 -12.03 -18.17 -6.19
C ARG A 115 -11.76 -18.03 -7.68
N GLN A 116 -11.18 -16.92 -8.12
CA GLN A 116 -10.59 -16.82 -9.45
C GLN A 116 -9.10 -16.55 -9.32
N SER A 117 -8.32 -17.63 -9.33
CA SER A 117 -6.88 -17.55 -9.56
C SER A 117 -6.63 -17.23 -11.03
N THR A 118 -6.45 -15.96 -11.34
CA THR A 118 -5.71 -15.55 -12.54
C THR A 118 -5.00 -14.23 -12.24
N GLY A 119 -3.90 -14.34 -11.49
CA GLY A 119 -2.90 -13.30 -11.49
C GLY A 119 -2.18 -13.34 -12.84
N ALA A 120 -2.58 -12.49 -13.79
CA ALA A 120 -1.73 -12.22 -14.94
C ALA A 120 -0.44 -11.60 -14.39
N SER A 121 0.65 -12.38 -14.46
CA SER A 121 1.98 -11.92 -14.12
C SER A 121 2.25 -10.63 -14.91
N LEU A 122 2.49 -9.53 -14.20
CA LEU A 122 2.85 -8.24 -14.82
C LEU A 122 4.28 -8.26 -15.41
N ILE A 123 4.95 -9.41 -15.36
CA ILE A 123 6.21 -9.61 -16.04
C ILE A 123 5.91 -9.59 -17.54
N ALA A 124 6.32 -8.49 -18.17
CA ALA A 124 6.44 -8.32 -19.60
C ALA A 124 6.76 -9.65 -20.27
N SER A 125 5.86 -10.10 -21.17
CA SER A 125 6.13 -11.29 -21.96
C SER A 125 7.51 -11.15 -22.60
N ASN A 126 8.41 -12.08 -22.34
CA ASN A 126 9.75 -12.13 -22.94
C ASN A 126 9.68 -12.03 -24.48
N ILE A 127 8.51 -12.33 -25.07
CA ILE A 127 8.16 -12.18 -26.47
C ILE A 127 8.23 -10.71 -26.94
N VAL A 128 7.70 -9.76 -26.18
CA VAL A 128 7.76 -8.33 -26.55
C VAL A 128 9.20 -7.82 -26.48
N ALA A 129 9.94 -8.21 -25.44
CA ALA A 129 11.36 -7.87 -25.33
C ALA A 129 12.18 -8.47 -26.49
N ALA A 130 11.96 -9.74 -26.84
CA ALA A 130 12.61 -10.38 -27.97
C ALA A 130 12.24 -9.72 -29.30
N ALA A 131 10.98 -9.34 -29.51
CA ALA A 131 10.54 -8.64 -30.71
C ALA A 131 11.21 -7.27 -30.87
N CYS A 132 11.35 -6.50 -29.79
CA CYS A 132 12.06 -5.22 -29.80
C CYS A 132 13.56 -5.39 -30.13
N VAL A 133 14.20 -6.42 -29.57
CA VAL A 133 15.61 -6.72 -29.85
C VAL A 133 15.81 -7.12 -31.32
N ILE A 134 14.98 -8.03 -31.85
CA ILE A 134 15.03 -8.45 -33.26
C ILE A 134 14.79 -7.26 -34.18
N TRP A 135 13.79 -6.43 -33.90
CA TRP A 135 13.51 -5.22 -34.68
C TRP A 135 14.68 -4.24 -34.66
N GLY A 136 15.35 -4.07 -33.51
CA GLY A 136 16.56 -3.25 -33.38
C GLY A 136 17.69 -3.73 -34.28
N PHE A 137 17.94 -5.05 -34.33
CA PHE A 137 18.96 -5.62 -35.21
C PHE A 137 18.61 -5.46 -36.70
N VAL A 138 17.36 -5.70 -37.09
CA VAL A 138 16.89 -5.54 -38.48
C VAL A 138 16.97 -4.07 -38.93
N GLY A 139 16.49 -3.14 -38.10
CA GLY A 139 16.55 -1.70 -38.38
C GLY A 139 17.99 -1.21 -38.52
N THR A 140 18.89 -1.67 -37.64
CA THR A 140 20.32 -1.35 -37.72
C THR A 140 20.94 -1.86 -39.03
N ALA A 141 20.66 -3.11 -39.41
CA ALA A 141 21.15 -3.69 -40.66
C ALA A 141 20.69 -2.89 -41.89
N PHE A 142 19.42 -2.48 -41.95
CA PHE A 142 18.90 -1.64 -43.03
C PHE A 142 19.51 -0.24 -43.04
N PHE A 143 19.76 0.36 -41.87
CA PHE A 143 20.38 1.69 -41.76
C PHE A 143 21.84 1.69 -42.26
N PHE A 144 22.61 0.62 -42.06
CA PHE A 144 23.94 0.45 -42.69
C PHE A 144 23.86 0.16 -44.19
N ARG A 145 22.86 -0.61 -44.65
CA ARG A 145 22.71 -0.95 -46.07
C ARG A 145 22.32 0.24 -46.96
N ARG A 146 21.64 1.26 -46.41
CA ARG A 146 21.22 2.46 -47.16
C ARG A 146 22.33 3.49 -47.39
N ARG A 147 23.43 3.43 -46.62
CA ARG A 147 24.57 4.37 -46.70
C ARG A 147 25.79 3.82 -47.44
N SER A 148 25.70 2.60 -47.97
CA SER A 148 26.67 2.00 -48.89
C SER A 148 26.24 2.12 -50.36
N ALA A 149 25.31 3.03 -50.66
CA ALA A 149 24.96 3.47 -52.01
C ALA A 149 25.20 4.98 -52.12
#